data_AF-A0A838FGI6-F1
#
_entry.id   AF-A0A838FGI6-F1
#
_cell.length_a   1.000
_cell.length_b   1.000
_cell.length_c   1.000
_cell.angle_alpha   90.00
_cell.angle_beta   90.00
_cell.angle_gamma   90.00
#
_symmetry.space_group_name_H-M   'P 1'
#
loop_
_entity.id
_entity.type
_entity.pdbx_description
1 polymer ?
#
loop_
_entity_poly.entity_id
_entity_poly.type
_entity_poly.pdbx_seq_one_letter_code
_entity_poly.pdbx_strand_id
1 'polypeptide(L)' 'VKLINRRMETEASGGVDLDTVRDIASSGVDYISVGALTHSYKSLDLSLKAVVA' A
#
# COMPACT_ATOMS: atom_id res chain seq x y z
N VAL A 1 -6.08 -3.60 -17.33
CA VAL A 1 -7.40 -2.91 -17.30
C VAL A 1 -8.07 -2.65 -18.66
N LYS A 2 -7.36 -2.60 -19.80
CA LYS A 2 -7.94 -2.26 -21.12
C LYS A 2 -9.20 -3.08 -21.51
N LEU A 3 -9.20 -4.38 -21.26
CA LEU A 3 -10.34 -5.28 -21.56
C LEU A 3 -11.60 -4.94 -20.75
N ILE A 4 -11.44 -4.46 -19.52
CA ILE A 4 -12.56 -4.10 -18.63
C ILE A 4 -13.21 -2.79 -19.10
N ASN A 5 -12.45 -1.93 -19.79
CA ASN A 5 -12.91 -0.69 -20.41
C ASN A 5 -13.71 0.21 -19.44
N ARG A 6 -13.20 0.36 -18.21
CA ARG A 6 -13.80 1.19 -17.13
C ARG A 6 -15.27 0.86 -16.80
N ARG A 7 -15.77 -0.31 -17.20
CA ARG A 7 -17.14 -0.74 -16.90
C ARG A 7 -17.34 -1.14 -15.43
N MET A 8 -16.24 -1.42 -14.74
CA MET A 8 -16.17 -1.72 -13.31
C MET A 8 -14.86 -1.19 -12.74
N GLU A 9 -14.85 -0.96 -11.44
CA GLU A 9 -13.63 -0.69 -10.69
C GLU A 9 -12.72 -1.92 -10.69
N THR A 10 -11.42 -1.67 -10.64
CA THR A 10 -10.39 -2.70 -10.72
C THR A 10 -9.41 -2.58 -9.58
N GLU A 11 -9.08 -3.71 -8.98
CA GLU A 11 -8.13 -3.81 -7.87
C GLU A 11 -7.00 -4.76 -8.26
N ALA A 12 -5.76 -4.35 -8.00
CA ALA A 12 -4.60 -5.24 -8.02
C ALA A 12 -4.21 -5.65 -6.59
N SER A 13 -3.90 -6.93 -6.41
CA SER A 13 -3.49 -7.50 -5.12
C SER A 13 -2.38 -8.54 -5.30
N GLY A 14 -1.59 -8.74 -4.24
CA GLY A 14 -0.48 -9.71 -4.21
C GLY A 14 0.86 -9.14 -4.71
N GLY A 15 1.95 -9.49 -4.03
CA GLY A 15 3.32 -9.09 -4.42
C GLY A 15 3.56 -7.58 -4.39
N VAL A 16 2.80 -6.83 -3.60
CA VAL A 16 2.93 -5.36 -3.50
C VAL A 16 3.97 -4.97 -2.45
N ASP A 17 5.00 -4.26 -2.88
CA ASP A 17 6.02 -3.63 -2.04
C ASP A 17 6.42 -2.26 -2.61
N LEU A 18 7.44 -1.62 -2.03
CA LEU A 18 7.88 -0.28 -2.45
C LEU A 18 8.47 -0.25 -3.87
N ASP A 19 8.99 -1.37 -4.36
CA ASP A 19 9.59 -1.48 -5.69
C ASP A 19 8.50 -1.73 -6.75
N THR A 20 7.46 -2.51 -6.41
CA THR A 20 6.41 -2.91 -7.37
C THR A 20 5.21 -1.96 -7.43
N VAL A 21 4.90 -1.23 -6.36
CA VAL A 21 3.65 -0.46 -6.23
C VAL A 21 3.45 0.57 -7.35
N ARG A 22 4.54 1.22 -7.80
CA ARG A 22 4.47 2.24 -8.87
C ARG A 22 4.09 1.65 -10.22
N ASP A 23 4.67 0.51 -10.57
CA ASP A 23 4.40 -0.16 -11.83
C ASP A 23 2.97 -0.72 -11.85
N ILE A 24 2.52 -1.26 -10.72
CA ILE A 24 1.13 -1.72 -10.54
C ILE A 24 0.16 -0.55 -10.71
N ALA A 25 0.40 0.60 -10.08
CA ALA A 25 -0.43 1.79 -10.24
C ALA A 25 -0.47 2.27 -11.69
N SER A 26 0.68 2.24 -12.37
CA SER A 26 0.82 2.65 -13.78
C SER A 26 0.07 1.72 -14.74
N SER A 27 -0.35 0.52 -14.31
CA SER A 27 -1.18 -0.39 -15.10
C SER A 27 -2.62 0.12 -15.31
N GLY A 28 -3.03 1.14 -14.55
CA GLY A 28 -4.33 1.80 -14.67
C GLY A 28 -5.45 1.18 -13.83
N VAL A 29 -5.10 0.42 -12.78
CA VAL A 29 -6.07 -0.06 -11.77
C VAL A 29 -6.56 1.08 -10.89
N ASP A 30 -7.78 0.95 -10.37
CA ASP A 30 -8.39 1.97 -9.52
C ASP A 30 -7.89 1.86 -8.05
N TYR A 31 -7.64 0.63 -7.59
CA TYR A 31 -7.16 0.35 -6.24
C TYR A 31 -6.00 -0.64 -6.22
N ILE A 32 -5.19 -0.57 -5.16
CA ILE A 32 -4.13 -1.54 -4.85
C ILE A 32 -4.28 -1.94 -3.39
N SER A 33 -4.49 -3.24 -3.11
CA SER A 33 -4.49 -3.75 -1.75
C SER A 33 -3.11 -4.27 -1.34
N VAL A 34 -2.68 -3.84 -0.15
CA VAL A 34 -1.33 -4.13 0.36
C VAL A 34 -1.44 -4.77 1.74
N GLY A 35 -1.46 -6.11 1.78
CA GLY A 35 -1.54 -6.87 3.04
C GLY A 35 -0.36 -6.64 3.99
N ALA A 36 0.81 -6.28 3.46
CA ALA A 36 2.00 -6.00 4.26
C ALA A 36 1.79 -4.83 5.25
N LEU A 37 0.88 -3.89 4.94
CA LEU A 37 0.59 -2.75 5.82
C LEU A 37 0.01 -3.16 7.17
N THR A 38 -0.67 -4.31 7.25
CA THR A 38 -1.34 -4.78 8.47
C THR A 38 -0.62 -5.97 9.12
N HIS A 39 -0.06 -6.88 8.33
CA HIS A 39 0.56 -8.10 8.85
C HIS A 39 2.08 -8.04 8.97
N SER A 40 2.73 -7.05 8.33
CA SER A 40 4.19 -6.95 8.25
C SER A 40 4.66 -5.49 8.33
N TYR A 41 4.30 -4.81 9.42
CA TYR A 41 4.67 -3.41 9.65
C TYR A 41 5.90 -3.28 10.56
N LYS A 42 6.70 -2.23 10.33
CA LYS A 42 7.77 -1.84 11.23
C LYS A 42 7.21 -0.86 12.26
N SER A 43 7.16 -1.27 13.53
CA SER A 43 6.71 -0.41 14.62
C SER A 43 7.55 0.86 14.72
N LEU A 44 6.88 1.97 15.03
CA LEU A 44 7.55 3.23 15.30
C LEU A 44 8.24 3.17 16.68
N ASP A 45 9.51 3.53 16.72
CA ASP A 45 10.26 3.63 17.97
C ASP A 45 9.96 4.98 18.64
N LEU A 46 9.32 4.93 19.81
CA LEU A 46 8.84 6.10 20.54
C LEU A 46 9.39 6.10 21.96
N SER A 47 9.89 7.25 22.42
CA SER A 47 10.33 7.44 23.81
C SER A 47 9.78 8.74 24.39
N LEU A 48 9.26 8.67 25.62
CA LEU A 48 8.84 9.84 26.39
C LEU A 48 9.94 10.17 27.40
N LYS A 49 10.51 11.37 27.31
CA LYS A 49 11.49 11.89 28.27
C LYS A 49 10.82 12.95 29.14
N ALA A 50 10.43 12.56 30.36
CA ALA A 50 9.94 13.51 31.35
C ALA A 50 11.12 14.33 31.90
N VAL A 51 10.96 15.65 31.93
CA VAL A 51 11.91 16.58 32.57
C VAL A 51 11.27 17.10 33.86
N VAL A 52 12.05 17.12 34.95
CA VAL A 52 11.63 17.71 36.22
C VAL A 52 12.07 19.18 36.23
N ALA A 53 11.19 20.07 36.67
CA ALA A 53 11.46 21.50 36.85
C ALA A 53 12.37 21.76 38.05
#